data_AF-A0A176U515-F1
#
_entry.id   AF-A0A176U515-F1
#
_cell.length_a   1.000
_cell.length_b   1.000
_cell.length_c   1.000
_cell.angle_alpha   90.00
_cell.angle_beta   90.00
_cell.angle_gamma   90.00
#
_symmetry.space_group_name_H-M   'P 1'
#
loop_
_entity.id
_entity.type
_entity.pdbx_description
1 polymer ?
#
loop_
_entity_poly.entity_id
_entity_poly.type
_entity_poly.pdbx_seq_one_letter_code
_entity_poly.pdbx_strand_id
1 'polypeptide(L)'
;MPTIETMEKLEGFLAGIGTLNWHAVFVGAGNVASALFGGIPATGAIACTAANIKNGGRTPVAGMVHAVVLFLVLLVLMPYAGWIPMPTIAAILFIVAYNMCQWRPFVRLVKTAPKSDIAVLVITFMLTVVFDLVVAIEVGMVLACLLFMKRMSDETGVRNWSHTDEISDEVRDAERARMRDIPSSISVCEITGPLFFGAADQIGLISVTEKTKCLILRMRGVLALDSTAMNSLTSLYEKCRKKKITLILSHVNDQPMRVIKVLGENPG
;
A
#
# COMPACT_ATOMS: atom_id res chain seq x y z
N MET A 1 -25.98 -5.26 4.80
CA MET A 1 -25.85 -3.91 5.37
C MET A 1 -25.50 -3.84 6.87
N PRO A 2 -25.69 -4.88 7.73
CA PRO A 2 -25.29 -4.76 9.15
C PRO A 2 -23.78 -4.94 9.41
N THR A 3 -22.99 -5.31 8.40
CA THR A 3 -21.54 -5.58 8.51
C THR A 3 -20.67 -4.33 8.58
N ILE A 4 -21.05 -3.24 7.91
CA ILE A 4 -20.23 -2.00 7.89
C ILE A 4 -20.33 -1.31 9.25
N GLU A 5 -21.53 -1.22 9.82
CA GLU A 5 -21.76 -0.58 11.12
C GLU A 5 -21.12 -1.36 12.29
N THR A 6 -20.98 -2.69 12.16
CA THR A 6 -20.24 -3.50 13.14
C THR A 6 -18.74 -3.35 12.97
N MET A 7 -18.22 -3.19 11.74
CA MET A 7 -16.79 -2.91 11.52
C MET A 7 -16.42 -1.51 12.02
N GLU A 8 -17.24 -0.49 11.81
CA GLU A 8 -17.00 0.87 12.30
C GLU A 8 -16.99 0.92 13.85
N LYS A 9 -17.88 0.16 14.50
CA LYS A 9 -17.87 -0.01 15.96
C LYS A 9 -16.65 -0.80 16.45
N LEU A 10 -16.17 -1.77 15.66
CA LEU A 10 -14.96 -2.54 15.96
C LEU A 10 -13.71 -1.67 15.79
N GLU A 11 -13.64 -0.84 14.76
CA GLU A 11 -12.58 0.14 14.53
C GLU A 11 -12.58 1.21 15.62
N GLY A 12 -13.76 1.70 16.04
CA GLY A 12 -13.88 2.61 17.19
C GLY A 12 -13.43 1.98 18.51
N PHE A 13 -13.69 0.68 18.71
CA PHE A 13 -13.16 -0.07 19.86
C PHE A 13 -11.64 -0.27 19.77
N LEU A 14 -11.12 -0.64 18.60
CA LEU A 14 -9.68 -0.79 18.34
C LEU A 14 -8.93 0.54 18.45
N ALA A 15 -9.55 1.66 18.06
CA ALA A 15 -9.00 3.00 18.23
C ALA A 15 -8.98 3.45 19.69
N GLY A 16 -9.86 2.90 20.54
CA GLY A 16 -9.83 3.09 22.00
C GLY A 16 -8.68 2.34 22.69
N ILE A 17 -8.12 1.31 22.04
CA ILE A 17 -6.90 0.63 22.48
C ILE A 17 -5.74 1.40 21.87
N GLY A 18 -5.14 2.33 22.63
CA GLY A 18 -4.13 3.27 22.15
C GLY A 18 -3.03 2.60 21.32
N THR A 19 -2.56 3.32 20.28
CA THR A 19 -1.53 3.00 19.25
C THR A 19 -1.44 1.52 18.81
N LEU A 20 -1.48 1.30 17.48
CA LEU A 20 -1.39 0.00 16.80
C LEU A 20 -0.38 -1.01 17.41
N ASN A 21 0.69 -0.51 18.03
CA ASN A 21 1.71 -1.28 18.75
C ASN A 21 1.16 -2.10 19.93
N TRP A 22 0.22 -1.56 20.74
CA TRP A 22 -0.26 -2.26 21.94
C TRP A 22 -1.08 -3.51 21.63
N HIS A 23 -1.90 -3.47 20.57
CA HIS A 23 -2.67 -4.64 20.16
C HIS A 23 -1.76 -5.83 19.81
N ALA A 24 -0.68 -5.58 19.09
CA ALA A 24 0.31 -6.61 18.77
C ALA A 24 0.98 -7.18 20.03
N VAL A 25 1.32 -6.31 21.00
CA VAL A 25 1.88 -6.73 22.29
C VAL A 25 0.90 -7.62 23.06
N PHE A 26 -0.39 -7.27 23.11
CA PHE A 26 -1.40 -8.06 23.82
C PHE A 26 -1.66 -9.42 23.17
N VAL A 27 -1.79 -9.48 21.84
CA VAL A 27 -1.96 -10.75 21.11
C VAL A 27 -0.72 -11.63 21.26
N GLY A 28 0.47 -11.03 21.21
CA GLY A 28 1.74 -11.72 21.46
C GLY A 28 1.83 -12.29 22.87
N ALA A 29 1.55 -11.48 23.90
CA ALA A 29 1.54 -11.92 25.30
C ALA A 29 0.50 -13.03 25.53
N GLY A 30 -0.68 -12.93 24.93
CA GLY A 30 -1.72 -13.96 24.97
C GLY A 30 -1.26 -15.29 24.36
N ASN A 31 -0.55 -15.25 23.23
CA ASN A 31 -0.02 -16.45 22.59
C ASN A 31 1.17 -17.06 23.34
N VAL A 32 2.02 -16.26 23.99
CA VAL A 32 3.06 -16.77 24.90
C VAL A 32 2.41 -17.50 26.08
N ALA A 33 1.39 -16.90 26.70
CA ALA A 33 0.64 -17.57 27.75
C ALA A 33 -0.02 -18.87 27.24
N SER A 34 -0.66 -18.84 26.08
CA SER A 34 -1.26 -20.03 25.45
C SER A 34 -0.24 -21.16 25.28
N ALA A 35 0.95 -20.86 24.74
CA ALA A 35 2.00 -21.84 24.51
C ALA A 35 2.51 -22.48 25.82
N LEU A 36 2.62 -21.70 26.92
CA LEU A 36 3.02 -22.23 28.23
C LEU A 36 2.04 -23.27 28.80
N PHE A 37 0.76 -23.20 28.42
CA PHE A 37 -0.28 -24.16 28.82
C PHE A 37 -0.56 -25.22 27.74
N GLY A 38 0.29 -25.36 26.72
CA GLY A 38 0.11 -26.31 25.61
C GLY A 38 -1.03 -25.94 24.64
N GLY A 39 -1.42 -24.66 24.62
CA GLY A 39 -2.45 -24.12 23.75
C GLY A 39 -1.96 -23.88 22.31
N ILE A 40 -2.91 -23.72 21.41
CA ILE A 40 -2.70 -23.44 19.98
C ILE A 40 -2.63 -21.92 19.78
N PRO A 41 -1.90 -21.41 18.75
CA PRO A 41 -1.93 -19.99 18.41
C PRO A 41 -3.36 -19.47 18.24
N ALA A 42 -3.69 -18.45 19.00
CA ALA A 42 -4.97 -17.78 18.97
C ALA A 42 -4.83 -16.40 18.32
N THR A 43 -5.92 -15.98 17.67
CA THR A 43 -6.07 -14.64 17.11
C THR A 43 -7.39 -14.05 17.59
N GLY A 44 -7.63 -12.77 17.28
CA GLY A 44 -8.89 -12.12 17.58
C GLY A 44 -10.08 -12.85 16.94
N ALA A 45 -11.03 -13.31 17.75
CA ALA A 45 -12.25 -13.94 17.27
C ALA A 45 -13.29 -12.87 16.86
N ILE A 46 -13.20 -12.39 15.62
CA ILE A 46 -14.08 -11.33 15.09
C ILE A 46 -15.56 -11.71 15.22
N ALA A 47 -15.92 -12.95 14.88
CA ALA A 47 -17.30 -13.42 14.95
C ALA A 47 -17.87 -13.39 16.38
N CYS A 48 -17.11 -13.89 17.37
CA CYS A 48 -17.52 -13.88 18.78
C CYS A 48 -17.60 -12.46 19.34
N THR A 49 -16.68 -11.59 18.93
CA THR A 49 -16.66 -10.18 19.35
C THR A 49 -17.87 -9.42 18.80
N ALA A 50 -18.21 -9.63 17.51
CA ALA A 50 -19.40 -9.02 16.90
C ALA A 50 -20.70 -9.50 17.58
N ALA A 51 -20.80 -10.79 17.91
CA ALA A 51 -21.93 -11.32 18.66
C ALA A 51 -22.01 -10.71 20.07
N ASN A 52 -20.88 -10.59 20.77
CA ASN A 52 -20.81 -9.97 22.09
C ASN A 52 -21.27 -8.50 22.07
N ILE A 53 -20.80 -7.72 21.09
CA ILE A 53 -21.21 -6.32 20.90
C ILE A 53 -22.71 -6.23 20.59
N LYS A 54 -23.23 -7.10 19.72
CA LYS A 54 -24.66 -7.15 19.38
C LYS A 54 -25.54 -7.46 20.60
N ASN A 55 -25.01 -8.25 21.55
CA ASN A 55 -25.67 -8.56 22.83
C ASN A 55 -25.40 -7.52 23.93
N GLY A 56 -24.81 -6.37 23.60
CA GLY A 56 -24.60 -5.26 24.54
C GLY A 56 -23.26 -5.29 25.30
N GLY A 57 -22.36 -6.22 24.98
CA GLY A 57 -21.00 -6.27 25.54
C GLY A 57 -20.17 -5.08 25.10
N ARG A 58 -19.76 -4.24 26.06
CA ARG A 58 -19.02 -2.99 25.81
C ARG A 58 -17.72 -2.85 26.61
N THR A 59 -17.44 -3.78 27.52
CA THR A 59 -16.29 -3.72 28.43
C THR A 59 -15.42 -4.97 28.30
N PRO A 60 -14.11 -4.90 28.63
CA PRO A 60 -13.23 -6.07 28.61
C PRO A 60 -13.67 -7.18 29.57
N VAL A 61 -14.47 -6.82 30.59
CA VAL A 61 -15.08 -7.77 31.54
C VAL A 61 -15.95 -8.81 30.82
N ALA A 62 -16.65 -8.43 29.74
CA ALA A 62 -17.45 -9.38 28.97
C ALA A 62 -16.61 -10.51 28.36
N GLY A 63 -15.39 -10.19 27.89
CA GLY A 63 -14.46 -11.18 27.38
C GLY A 63 -13.90 -12.09 28.48
N MET A 64 -13.60 -11.53 29.65
CA MET A 64 -13.15 -12.32 30.82
C MET A 64 -14.22 -13.31 31.29
N VAL A 65 -15.47 -12.86 31.41
CA VAL A 65 -16.60 -13.72 31.76
C VAL A 65 -16.79 -14.81 30.71
N HIS A 66 -16.71 -14.47 29.42
CA HIS A 66 -16.80 -15.47 28.36
C HIS A 66 -15.72 -16.56 28.47
N ALA A 67 -14.47 -16.17 28.74
CA ALA A 67 -13.36 -17.11 28.92
C ALA A 67 -13.57 -18.04 30.13
N VAL A 68 -13.98 -17.49 31.28
CA VAL A 68 -14.25 -18.28 32.50
C VAL A 68 -15.44 -19.22 32.31
N VAL A 69 -16.54 -18.73 31.72
CA VAL A 69 -17.72 -19.55 31.44
C VAL A 69 -17.37 -20.67 30.46
N LEU A 70 -16.63 -20.37 29.38
CA LEU A 70 -16.18 -21.38 28.43
C LEU A 70 -15.30 -22.44 29.09
N PHE A 71 -14.37 -22.02 29.96
CA PHE A 71 -13.53 -22.94 30.73
C PHE A 71 -14.35 -23.87 31.64
N LEU A 72 -15.32 -23.32 32.39
CA LEU A 72 -16.21 -24.11 33.25
C LEU A 72 -17.09 -25.07 32.45
N VAL A 73 -17.66 -24.59 31.33
CA VAL A 73 -18.48 -25.41 30.43
C VAL A 73 -17.64 -26.56 29.89
N LEU A 74 -16.41 -26.32 29.45
CA LEU A 74 -15.52 -27.37 28.99
C LEU A 74 -15.24 -28.38 30.11
N LEU A 75 -14.88 -27.96 31.32
CA LEU A 75 -14.62 -28.89 32.42
C LEU A 75 -15.82 -29.79 32.78
N VAL A 76 -17.04 -29.25 32.77
CA VAL A 76 -18.25 -29.99 33.16
C VAL A 76 -18.81 -30.82 32.00
N LEU A 77 -18.81 -30.29 30.77
CA LEU A 77 -19.44 -30.92 29.60
C LEU A 77 -18.46 -31.75 28.75
N MET A 78 -17.15 -31.72 29.00
CA MET A 78 -16.17 -32.57 28.32
C MET A 78 -16.55 -34.06 28.24
N PRO A 79 -17.08 -34.74 29.28
CA PRO A 79 -17.48 -36.14 29.15
C PRO A 79 -18.64 -36.36 28.15
N TYR A 80 -19.49 -35.35 27.94
CA TYR A 80 -20.60 -35.42 26.99
C TYR A 80 -20.19 -35.02 25.55
N ALA A 81 -19.02 -34.41 25.37
CA ALA A 81 -18.54 -33.96 24.06
C ALA A 81 -18.36 -35.12 23.07
N GLY A 82 -18.08 -36.34 23.56
CA GLY A 82 -17.97 -37.54 22.74
C GLY A 82 -19.27 -38.00 22.08
N TRP A 83 -20.43 -37.46 22.49
CA TRP A 83 -21.74 -37.81 21.91
C TRP A 83 -22.18 -36.86 20.81
N ILE A 84 -21.39 -35.82 20.51
CA ILE A 84 -21.74 -34.85 19.48
C ILE A 84 -21.67 -35.51 18.10
N PRO A 85 -22.77 -35.58 17.33
CA PRO A 85 -22.74 -36.17 16.00
C PRO A 85 -21.86 -35.35 15.06
N MET A 86 -20.97 -36.03 14.33
CA MET A 86 -20.12 -35.41 13.30
C MET A 86 -20.90 -34.59 12.25
N PRO A 87 -22.11 -35.00 11.80
CA PRO A 87 -22.90 -34.19 10.87
C PRO A 87 -23.27 -32.81 11.42
N THR A 88 -23.48 -32.68 12.74
CA THR A 88 -23.82 -31.41 13.38
C THR A 88 -22.63 -30.45 13.32
N ILE A 89 -21.42 -30.94 13.60
CA ILE A 89 -20.19 -30.14 13.50
C ILE A 89 -19.94 -29.72 12.04
N ALA A 90 -20.11 -30.64 11.09
CA ALA A 90 -19.96 -30.34 9.67
C ALA A 90 -20.95 -29.26 9.20
N ALA A 91 -22.21 -29.32 9.63
CA ALA A 91 -23.21 -28.31 9.31
C ALA A 91 -22.83 -26.92 9.88
N ILE A 92 -22.33 -26.88 11.12
CA ILE A 92 -21.85 -25.64 11.76
C ILE A 92 -20.64 -25.07 10.98
N LEU A 93 -19.68 -25.90 10.59
CA LEU A 93 -18.52 -25.45 9.82
C LEU A 93 -18.93 -24.91 8.44
N PHE A 94 -19.89 -25.55 7.78
CA PHE A 94 -20.37 -25.10 6.47
C PHE A 94 -21.05 -23.72 6.54
N ILE A 95 -21.90 -23.49 7.55
CA ILE A 95 -22.55 -22.18 7.71
C ILE A 95 -21.55 -21.10 8.11
N VAL A 96 -20.55 -21.42 8.94
CA VAL A 96 -19.47 -20.48 9.28
C VAL A 96 -18.65 -20.13 8.04
N ALA A 97 -18.25 -21.13 7.24
CA ALA A 97 -17.53 -20.92 5.99
C ALA A 97 -18.35 -20.06 5.00
N TYR A 98 -19.64 -20.34 4.85
CA TYR A 98 -20.53 -19.57 3.98
C TYR A 98 -20.64 -18.10 4.42
N ASN A 99 -20.77 -17.86 5.73
CA ASN A 99 -20.85 -16.52 6.29
C ASN A 99 -19.53 -15.73 6.14
N MET A 100 -18.39 -16.42 6.23
CA MET A 100 -17.06 -15.80 6.07
C MET A 100 -16.67 -15.54 4.62
N CYS A 101 -17.14 -16.36 3.68
CA CYS A 101 -16.75 -16.29 2.26
C CYS A 101 -17.12 -14.95 1.58
N GLN A 102 -18.06 -14.18 2.14
CA GLN A 102 -18.44 -12.82 1.67
C GLN A 102 -18.42 -12.67 0.13
N TRP A 103 -19.08 -13.59 -0.58
CA TRP A 103 -19.00 -13.72 -2.04
C TRP A 103 -19.43 -12.44 -2.79
N ARG A 104 -20.28 -11.61 -2.20
CA ARG A 104 -20.77 -10.35 -2.80
C ARG A 104 -19.64 -9.30 -2.94
N PRO A 105 -18.90 -8.94 -1.88
CA PRO A 105 -17.67 -8.16 -1.99
C PRO A 105 -16.66 -8.73 -3.00
N PHE A 106 -16.43 -10.04 -2.98
CA PHE A 106 -15.47 -10.69 -3.89
C PHE A 106 -15.83 -10.43 -5.36
N VAL A 107 -17.08 -10.70 -5.76
CA VAL A 107 -17.56 -10.47 -7.13
C VAL A 107 -17.53 -8.99 -7.51
N ARG A 108 -17.82 -8.09 -6.56
CA ARG A 108 -17.72 -6.64 -6.80
C ARG A 108 -16.27 -6.23 -7.07
N LEU A 109 -15.32 -6.72 -6.26
CA LEU A 109 -13.92 -6.39 -6.41
C LEU A 109 -13.38 -6.89 -7.76
N VAL A 110 -13.73 -8.10 -8.17
CA VAL A 110 -13.38 -8.66 -9.48
C VAL A 110 -13.96 -7.84 -10.65
N LYS A 111 -15.07 -7.12 -10.46
CA LYS A 111 -15.69 -6.29 -11.51
C LYS A 111 -15.17 -4.85 -11.54
N THR A 112 -14.74 -4.31 -10.40
CA THR A 112 -14.43 -2.87 -10.27
C THR A 112 -12.93 -2.58 -10.13
N ALA A 113 -12.13 -3.54 -9.68
CA ALA A 113 -10.71 -3.32 -9.44
C ALA A 113 -9.87 -3.27 -10.73
N PRO A 114 -8.67 -2.65 -10.69
CA PRO A 114 -7.72 -2.71 -11.80
C PRO A 114 -7.37 -4.16 -12.16
N LYS A 115 -7.14 -4.42 -13.46
CA LYS A 115 -6.82 -5.76 -13.97
C LYS A 115 -5.63 -6.42 -13.24
N SER A 116 -4.65 -5.63 -12.83
CA SER A 116 -3.49 -6.12 -12.08
C SER A 116 -3.86 -6.63 -10.68
N ASP A 117 -4.72 -5.93 -9.95
CA ASP A 117 -5.16 -6.37 -8.61
C ASP A 117 -6.05 -7.61 -8.69
N ILE A 118 -6.87 -7.70 -9.74
CA ILE A 118 -7.69 -8.89 -10.01
C ILE A 118 -6.79 -10.11 -10.27
N ALA A 119 -5.72 -9.94 -11.04
CA ALA A 119 -4.78 -11.03 -11.30
C ALA A 119 -4.16 -11.54 -9.99
N VAL A 120 -3.70 -10.65 -9.11
CA VAL A 120 -3.14 -11.05 -7.80
C VAL A 120 -4.17 -11.75 -6.92
N LEU A 121 -5.40 -11.24 -6.88
CA LEU A 121 -6.50 -11.88 -6.14
C LEU A 121 -6.79 -13.30 -6.65
N VAL A 122 -6.91 -13.48 -7.96
CA VAL A 122 -7.23 -14.79 -8.57
C VAL A 122 -6.07 -15.76 -8.40
N ILE A 123 -4.83 -15.31 -8.60
CA ILE A 123 -3.63 -16.12 -8.40
C ILE A 123 -3.54 -16.59 -6.95
N THR A 124 -3.62 -15.66 -5.98
CA THR A 124 -3.54 -16.01 -4.55
C THR A 124 -4.67 -16.93 -4.11
N PHE A 125 -5.89 -16.73 -4.60
CA PHE A 125 -7.01 -17.63 -4.35
C PHE A 125 -6.75 -19.05 -4.89
N MET A 126 -6.30 -19.17 -6.14
CA MET A 126 -5.99 -20.47 -6.74
C MET A 126 -4.83 -21.17 -6.04
N LEU A 127 -3.79 -20.42 -5.64
CA LEU A 127 -2.69 -20.96 -4.83
C LEU A 127 -3.18 -21.50 -3.49
N THR A 128 -4.12 -20.80 -2.83
CA THR A 128 -4.69 -21.24 -1.54
C THR A 128 -5.44 -22.57 -1.68
N VAL A 129 -6.11 -22.79 -2.82
CA VAL A 129 -6.90 -24.01 -3.08
C VAL A 129 -6.01 -25.19 -3.50
N VAL A 130 -4.94 -24.94 -4.27
CA VAL A 130 -4.09 -26.00 -4.85
C VAL A 130 -2.94 -26.41 -3.93
N PHE A 131 -2.31 -25.45 -3.25
CA PHE A 131 -1.14 -25.68 -2.39
C PHE A 131 -1.53 -25.60 -0.92
N ASP A 132 -1.52 -24.40 -0.36
CA ASP A 132 -1.94 -24.09 1.00
C ASP A 132 -2.04 -22.57 1.21
N LEU A 133 -2.50 -22.18 2.40
CA LEU A 133 -2.62 -20.77 2.78
C LEU A 133 -1.25 -20.08 2.92
N VAL A 134 -0.20 -20.80 3.36
CA VAL A 134 1.12 -20.21 3.64
C VAL A 134 1.79 -19.77 2.34
N VAL A 135 1.89 -20.68 1.36
CA VAL A 135 2.47 -20.38 0.03
C VAL A 135 1.67 -19.28 -0.66
N ALA A 136 0.34 -19.29 -0.54
CA ALA A 136 -0.50 -18.26 -1.13
C ALA A 136 -0.22 -16.86 -0.56
N ILE A 137 -0.02 -16.74 0.75
CA ILE A 137 0.30 -15.46 1.41
C ILE A 137 1.69 -14.98 0.98
N GLU A 138 2.69 -15.85 0.96
CA GLU A 138 4.06 -15.50 0.55
C GLU A 138 4.11 -14.97 -0.88
N VAL A 139 3.55 -15.73 -1.83
CA VAL A 139 3.52 -15.34 -3.25
C VAL A 139 2.65 -14.11 -3.46
N GLY A 140 1.51 -14.03 -2.77
CA GLY A 140 0.61 -12.89 -2.83
C GLY A 140 1.27 -11.59 -2.38
N MET A 141 2.03 -11.64 -1.28
CA MET A 141 2.77 -10.49 -0.77
C MET A 141 3.84 -10.02 -1.77
N VAL A 142 4.61 -10.95 -2.35
CA VAL A 142 5.61 -10.62 -3.38
C VAL A 142 4.97 -9.96 -4.59
N LEU A 143 3.88 -10.54 -5.11
CA LEU A 143 3.15 -9.98 -6.26
C LEU A 143 2.56 -8.60 -5.94
N ALA A 144 2.00 -8.40 -4.75
CA ALA A 144 1.49 -7.11 -4.31
C ALA A 144 2.60 -6.04 -4.23
N CYS A 145 3.77 -6.40 -3.69
CA CYS A 145 4.93 -5.51 -3.67
C CYS A 145 5.39 -5.14 -5.08
N LEU A 146 5.47 -6.12 -6.00
CA LEU A 146 5.85 -5.86 -7.40
C LEU A 146 4.84 -4.97 -8.11
N LEU A 147 3.54 -5.19 -7.90
CA LEU A 147 2.50 -4.32 -8.46
C LEU A 147 2.57 -2.91 -7.91
N PHE A 148 2.82 -2.77 -6.60
CA PHE A 148 3.01 -1.47 -5.97
C PHE A 148 4.21 -0.73 -6.57
N MET A 149 5.36 -1.41 -6.72
CA MET A 149 6.54 -0.85 -7.38
C MET A 149 6.26 -0.45 -8.82
N LYS A 150 5.56 -1.31 -9.58
CA LYS A 150 5.19 -1.02 -10.97
C LYS A 150 4.28 0.21 -11.07
N ARG A 151 3.26 0.32 -10.20
CA ARG A 151 2.37 1.48 -10.15
C ARG A 151 3.12 2.76 -9.84
N MET A 152 4.03 2.70 -8.88
CA MET A 152 4.85 3.85 -8.50
C MET A 152 5.79 4.29 -9.65
N SER A 153 6.35 3.32 -10.38
CA SER A 153 7.16 3.59 -11.57
C SER A 153 6.32 4.16 -12.72
N ASP A 154 5.11 3.64 -12.95
CA ASP A 154 4.22 4.09 -14.03
C ASP A 154 3.62 5.48 -13.74
N GLU A 155 3.38 5.84 -12.47
CA GLU A 155 2.92 7.18 -12.06
C GLU A 155 4.03 8.25 -12.13
N THR A 156 5.30 7.83 -12.20
CA THR A 156 6.41 8.79 -12.30
C THR A 156 6.61 9.18 -13.76
N GLY A 157 6.04 10.33 -14.12
CA GLY A 157 6.10 10.89 -15.46
C GLY A 157 7.01 12.12 -15.55
N VAL A 158 7.87 12.14 -16.56
CA VAL A 158 8.64 13.33 -16.95
C VAL A 158 7.86 14.06 -18.04
N ARG A 159 7.19 15.17 -17.69
CA ARG A 159 6.53 16.03 -18.66
C ARG A 159 7.56 17.05 -19.17
N ASN A 160 8.07 16.80 -20.38
CA ASN A 160 8.95 17.76 -21.05
C ASN A 160 8.11 18.81 -21.75
N TRP A 161 8.20 20.07 -21.32
CA TRP A 161 7.62 21.17 -22.08
C TRP A 161 8.69 21.70 -23.03
N SER A 162 8.86 20.99 -24.15
CA SER A 162 9.62 21.49 -25.29
C SER A 162 8.66 22.20 -26.24
N HIS A 163 9.07 23.36 -26.74
CA HIS A 163 8.45 23.96 -27.91
C HIS A 163 8.79 23.09 -29.12
N THR A 164 8.02 22.03 -29.32
CA THR A 164 8.06 21.20 -30.52
C THR A 164 6.65 21.26 -31.09
N ASP A 165 6.56 21.71 -32.34
CA ASP A 165 5.36 22.07 -33.11
C ASP A 165 4.34 20.93 -33.35
N GLU A 166 4.30 19.88 -32.53
CA GLU A 166 3.44 18.70 -32.75
C GLU A 166 2.76 18.23 -31.46
N ILE A 167 1.95 19.10 -30.84
CA ILE A 167 0.97 18.68 -29.81
C ILE A 167 -0.40 19.22 -30.23
N SER A 168 -1.38 18.33 -30.26
CA SER A 168 -2.75 18.51 -30.73
C SER A 168 -3.45 19.74 -30.12
N ASP A 169 -4.29 20.39 -30.94
CA ASP A 169 -4.91 21.69 -30.71
C ASP A 169 -5.71 21.83 -29.39
N GLU A 170 -6.12 20.72 -28.76
CA GLU A 170 -6.96 20.73 -27.55
C GLU A 170 -6.17 21.02 -26.25
N VAL A 171 -4.87 20.72 -26.20
CA VAL A 171 -4.01 21.05 -25.04
C VAL A 171 -3.54 22.51 -25.10
N ARG A 172 -3.74 23.20 -26.24
CA ARG A 172 -3.17 24.51 -26.53
C ARG A 172 -3.82 25.67 -25.77
N ASP A 173 -5.08 25.53 -25.34
CA ASP A 173 -5.87 26.66 -24.80
C ASP A 173 -5.85 26.77 -23.26
N ALA A 174 -5.81 25.65 -22.51
CA ALA A 174 -5.70 25.69 -21.05
C ALA A 174 -4.28 26.08 -20.58
N GLU A 175 -3.29 25.75 -21.39
CA GLU A 175 -1.87 25.84 -21.06
C GLU A 175 -1.28 27.24 -21.37
N ARG A 176 -1.86 27.96 -22.36
CA ARG A 176 -1.55 29.38 -22.66
C ARG A 176 -1.87 30.33 -21.52
N ALA A 177 -2.88 30.03 -20.70
CA ALA A 177 -3.29 30.92 -19.60
C ALA A 177 -2.24 31.00 -18.47
N ARG A 178 -1.27 30.07 -18.41
CA ARG A 178 -0.20 30.03 -17.38
C ARG A 178 1.19 30.36 -17.92
N MET A 179 1.36 30.47 -19.24
CA MET A 179 2.65 30.75 -19.87
C MET A 179 2.78 32.25 -20.18
N ARG A 180 3.52 32.98 -19.34
CA ARG A 180 4.19 34.21 -19.76
C ARG A 180 5.30 33.83 -20.74
N ASP A 181 5.45 34.58 -21.82
CA ASP A 181 6.52 34.52 -22.82
C ASP A 181 7.84 33.94 -22.26
N ILE A 182 8.07 32.64 -22.48
CA ILE A 182 9.36 32.02 -22.19
C ILE A 182 10.15 32.10 -23.50
N PRO A 183 11.28 32.82 -23.54
CA PRO A 183 12.09 32.91 -24.76
C PRO A 183 12.56 31.51 -25.18
N SER A 184 12.63 31.27 -26.50
CA SER A 184 13.00 29.99 -27.14
C SER A 184 14.37 29.41 -26.75
N SER A 185 15.16 30.18 -25.98
CA SER A 185 16.41 29.77 -25.35
C SER A 185 16.24 29.05 -24.00
N ILE A 186 15.02 28.97 -23.44
CA ILE A 186 14.76 28.38 -22.12
C ILE A 186 13.79 27.19 -22.28
N SER A 187 14.20 26.01 -21.82
CA SER A 187 13.34 24.83 -21.74
C SER A 187 12.93 24.57 -20.29
N VAL A 188 11.67 24.23 -20.06
CA VAL A 188 11.13 23.92 -18.73
C VAL A 188 10.69 22.47 -18.72
N CYS A 189 11.22 21.68 -17.79
CA CYS A 189 10.83 20.28 -17.61
C CYS A 189 10.20 20.12 -16.23
N GLU A 190 9.03 19.48 -16.16
CA GLU A 190 8.34 19.20 -14.91
C GLU A 190 8.37 17.71 -14.63
N ILE A 191 9.02 17.33 -13.53
CA ILE A 191 9.07 15.96 -13.05
C ILE A 191 8.02 15.80 -11.94
N THR A 192 7.16 14.80 -12.09
CA THR A 192 6.13 14.47 -11.10
C THR A 192 6.26 12.99 -10.72
N GLY A 193 6.09 12.71 -9.43
CA GLY A 193 6.23 11.37 -8.86
C GLY A 193 7.55 11.20 -8.10
N PRO A 194 7.62 10.22 -7.20
CA PRO A 194 8.84 9.95 -6.46
C PRO A 194 9.88 9.29 -7.35
N LEU A 195 11.09 9.84 -7.33
CA LEU A 195 12.19 9.36 -8.14
C LEU A 195 12.89 8.21 -7.42
N PHE A 196 12.38 7.00 -7.67
CA PHE A 196 12.96 5.75 -7.19
C PHE A 196 13.28 4.80 -8.34
N PHE A 197 14.21 3.87 -8.10
CA PHE A 197 14.58 2.71 -8.93
C PHE A 197 13.58 2.39 -10.07
N GLY A 198 13.93 2.76 -11.31
CA GLY A 198 13.11 2.59 -12.52
C GLY A 198 12.55 3.89 -13.11
N ALA A 199 12.07 4.80 -12.26
CA ALA A 199 11.59 6.11 -12.71
C ALA A 199 12.72 7.11 -12.99
N ALA A 200 13.87 6.92 -12.34
CA ALA A 200 15.10 7.70 -12.55
C ALA A 200 15.60 7.67 -14.00
N ASP A 201 15.37 6.57 -14.74
CA ASP A 201 15.79 6.44 -16.14
C ASP A 201 15.01 7.39 -17.07
N GLN A 202 13.80 7.78 -16.69
CA GLN A 202 13.00 8.76 -17.44
C GLN A 202 13.68 10.15 -17.48
N ILE A 203 14.51 10.47 -16.48
CA ILE A 203 15.33 11.70 -16.47
C ILE A 203 16.39 11.64 -17.58
N GLY A 204 16.93 10.45 -17.84
CA GLY A 204 17.94 10.22 -18.88
C GLY A 204 17.42 10.40 -20.31
N LEU A 205 16.10 10.24 -20.51
CA LEU A 205 15.38 10.40 -21.77
C LEU A 205 15.04 11.86 -22.13
N ILE A 206 15.31 12.82 -21.22
CA ILE A 206 15.14 14.25 -21.49
C ILE A 206 16.11 14.65 -22.62
N SER A 207 15.60 14.70 -23.85
CA SER A 207 16.33 15.15 -25.01
C SER A 207 16.53 16.66 -24.94
N VAL A 208 17.75 17.09 -24.68
CA VAL A 208 18.13 18.50 -24.68
C VAL A 208 18.55 18.91 -26.09
N THR A 209 17.67 19.62 -26.78
CA THR A 209 17.91 20.20 -28.12
C THR A 209 18.97 21.29 -28.06
N GLU A 210 19.82 21.39 -29.08
CA GLU A 210 21.00 22.28 -29.15
C GLU A 210 20.70 23.79 -29.08
N LYS A 211 19.43 24.19 -29.23
CA LYS A 211 19.01 25.60 -29.17
C LYS A 211 18.80 26.14 -27.74
N THR A 212 18.87 25.28 -26.73
CA THR A 212 18.53 25.63 -25.34
C THR A 212 19.76 26.18 -24.60
N LYS A 213 19.68 27.39 -24.03
CA LYS A 213 20.73 27.99 -23.16
C LYS A 213 20.50 27.73 -21.67
N CYS A 214 19.24 27.56 -21.25
CA CYS A 214 18.86 27.34 -19.86
C CYS A 214 17.79 26.24 -19.75
N LEU A 215 18.00 25.28 -18.85
CA LEU A 215 17.05 24.21 -18.54
C LEU A 215 16.54 24.41 -17.10
N ILE A 216 15.24 24.62 -16.93
CA ILE A 216 14.60 24.73 -15.61
C ILE A 216 13.90 23.41 -15.30
N LEU A 217 14.36 22.71 -14.26
CA LEU A 217 13.77 21.47 -13.79
C LEU A 217 12.88 21.74 -12.58
N ARG A 218 11.56 21.65 -12.77
CA ARG A 218 10.55 21.81 -11.72
C ARG A 218 10.36 20.47 -11.01
N MET A 219 10.72 20.43 -9.72
CA MET A 219 10.71 19.22 -8.88
C MET A 219 9.59 19.25 -7.82
N ARG A 220 8.58 20.12 -7.97
CA ARG A 220 7.48 20.27 -6.99
C ARG A 220 6.78 18.95 -6.69
N GLY A 221 6.63 18.09 -7.70
CA GLY A 221 5.99 16.77 -7.58
C GLY A 221 6.91 15.64 -7.12
N VAL A 222 8.19 15.91 -6.85
CA VAL A 222 9.18 14.91 -6.41
C VAL A 222 9.17 14.87 -4.89
N LEU A 223 8.48 13.87 -4.33
CA LEU A 223 8.36 13.69 -2.88
C LEU A 223 9.60 13.03 -2.26
N ALA A 224 10.29 12.20 -3.04
CA ALA A 224 11.49 11.51 -2.59
C ALA A 224 12.44 11.22 -3.75
N LEU A 225 13.74 11.13 -3.42
CA LEU A 225 14.85 10.91 -4.33
C LEU A 225 15.82 9.88 -3.71
N ASP A 226 16.15 8.82 -4.45
CA ASP A 226 17.17 7.83 -4.07
C ASP A 226 18.52 8.02 -4.80
N SER A 227 19.48 7.13 -4.52
CA SER A 227 20.81 7.16 -5.14
C SER A 227 20.77 6.98 -6.65
N THR A 228 19.87 6.15 -7.17
CA THR A 228 19.70 5.91 -8.61
C THR A 228 19.21 7.17 -9.31
N ALA A 229 18.18 7.83 -8.76
CA ALA A 229 17.70 9.13 -9.23
C ALA A 229 18.78 10.21 -9.17
N MET A 230 19.61 10.20 -8.13
CA MET A 230 20.72 11.13 -8.02
C MET A 230 21.75 10.92 -9.12
N ASN A 231 22.16 9.67 -9.40
CA ASN A 231 23.08 9.37 -10.50
C ASN A 231 22.53 9.82 -11.86
N SER A 232 21.24 9.62 -12.13
CA SER A 232 20.58 10.13 -13.35
C SER A 232 20.57 11.66 -13.41
N LEU A 233 20.35 12.34 -12.27
CA LEU A 233 20.40 13.79 -12.18
C LEU A 233 21.83 14.35 -12.40
N THR A 234 22.86 13.70 -11.83
CA THR A 234 24.27 14.03 -12.10
C THR A 234 24.60 13.86 -13.57
N SER A 235 24.16 12.75 -14.17
CA SER A 235 24.36 12.49 -15.60
C SER A 235 23.69 13.56 -16.48
N LEU A 236 22.51 14.03 -16.10
CA LEU A 236 21.83 15.15 -16.78
C LEU A 236 22.61 16.46 -16.60
N TYR A 237 23.10 16.74 -15.39
CA TYR A 237 23.92 17.92 -15.10
C TYR A 237 25.20 17.94 -15.94
N GLU A 238 25.91 16.81 -16.03
CA GLU A 238 27.12 16.69 -16.86
C GLU A 238 26.83 16.89 -18.36
N LYS A 239 25.71 16.33 -18.86
CA LYS A 239 25.26 16.56 -20.24
C LYS A 239 24.99 18.04 -20.50
N CYS A 240 24.33 18.73 -19.57
CA CYS A 240 24.06 20.17 -19.67
C CYS A 240 25.36 20.99 -19.64
N ARG A 241 26.29 20.63 -18.74
CA ARG A 241 27.60 21.29 -18.60
C ARG A 241 28.43 21.17 -19.88
N LYS A 242 28.49 19.98 -20.50
CA LYS A 242 29.19 19.76 -21.79
C LYS A 242 28.62 20.62 -22.92
N LYS A 243 27.30 20.81 -22.94
CA LYS A 243 26.59 21.64 -23.93
C LYS A 243 26.53 23.14 -23.57
N LYS A 244 27.15 23.59 -22.47
CA LYS A 244 27.09 24.96 -21.93
C LYS A 244 25.66 25.45 -21.63
N ILE A 245 24.81 24.55 -21.14
CA ILE A 245 23.42 24.82 -20.76
C ILE A 245 23.36 24.96 -19.24
N THR A 246 22.79 26.06 -18.74
CA THR A 246 22.61 26.27 -17.29
C THR A 246 21.42 25.45 -16.79
N LEU A 247 21.64 24.54 -15.84
CA LEU A 247 20.59 23.77 -15.17
C LEU A 247 20.13 24.49 -13.88
N ILE A 248 18.83 24.76 -13.76
CA ILE A 248 18.23 25.37 -12.57
C ILE A 248 17.18 24.41 -11.99
N LEU A 249 17.35 24.03 -10.72
CA LEU A 249 16.35 23.24 -10.00
C LEU A 249 15.35 24.18 -9.32
N SER A 250 14.05 23.92 -9.45
CA SER A 250 12.98 24.73 -8.87
C SER A 250 12.04 23.90 -8.01
N HIS A 251 11.65 24.44 -6.85
CA HIS A 251 10.71 23.81 -5.91
C HIS A 251 11.12 22.38 -5.49
N VAL A 252 12.35 22.23 -5.01
CA VAL A 252 12.87 20.97 -4.47
C VAL A 252 12.36 20.79 -3.04
N ASN A 253 11.73 19.65 -2.75
CA ASN A 253 11.23 19.31 -1.41
C ASN A 253 12.38 18.99 -0.42
N ASP A 254 12.07 18.91 0.88
CA ASP A 254 13.08 18.75 1.95
C ASP A 254 13.92 17.47 1.82
N GLN A 255 13.31 16.32 1.51
CA GLN A 255 14.06 15.06 1.36
C GLN A 255 15.02 15.11 0.16
N PRO A 256 14.58 15.47 -1.07
CA PRO A 256 15.51 15.60 -2.19
C PRO A 256 16.60 16.64 -1.96
N MET A 257 16.28 17.76 -1.30
CA MET A 257 17.28 18.80 -0.98
C MET A 257 18.36 18.27 -0.03
N ARG A 258 18.00 17.47 0.97
CA ARG A 258 18.98 16.83 1.87
C ARG A 258 19.91 15.88 1.13
N VAL A 259 19.35 15.05 0.25
CA VAL A 259 20.14 14.08 -0.54
C VAL A 259 21.12 14.80 -1.48
N ILE A 260 20.64 15.84 -2.19
CA ILE A 260 21.47 16.64 -3.10
C ILE A 260 22.61 17.38 -2.35
N LYS A 261 22.34 17.93 -1.16
CA LYS A 261 23.38 18.61 -0.36
C LYS A 261 24.46 17.67 0.13
N VAL A 262 24.07 16.51 0.69
CA VAL A 262 25.02 15.54 1.23
C VAL A 262 25.95 14.97 0.15
N LEU A 263 25.42 14.75 -1.06
CA LEU A 263 26.21 14.23 -2.19
C LEU A 263 26.96 15.33 -2.96
N GLY A 264 26.48 16.58 -2.92
CA GLY A 264 27.15 17.73 -3.54
C GLY A 264 28.37 18.25 -2.78
N GLU A 265 28.46 17.99 -1.46
CA GLU A 265 29.60 18.39 -0.62
C GLU A 265 30.78 17.40 -0.66
N ASN A 266 30.61 16.21 -1.26
CA ASN A 266 31.67 15.22 -1.39
C ASN A 266 31.84 14.81 -2.87
N PRO A 267 32.50 15.65 -3.69
CA PRO A 267 32.87 15.26 -5.03
C PRO A 267 34.03 14.27 -4.89
N GLY A 268 33.73 12.97 -4.94
CA GLY A 268 34.74 11.94 -5.11
C GLY A 268 35.56 12.17 -6.38
#